data_AF-A0A399GLL8-F1
#
_entry.id   AF-A0A399GLL8-F1
#
_cell.length_a   1.000
_cell.length_b   1.000
_cell.length_c   1.000
_cell.angle_alpha   90.00
_cell.angle_beta   90.00
_cell.angle_gamma   90.00
#
_symmetry.space_group_name_H-M   'P 1'
#
loop_
_entity.id
_entity.type
_entity.pdbx_description
1 polymer ?
#
loop_
_entity_poly.entity_id
_entity_poly.type
_entity_poly.pdbx_seq_one_letter_code
_entity_poly.pdbx_strand_id
1 'polypeptide(L)'
;MTGAAVPPPFRLAYVPGATPGKWARLWRERLPRVELVLDPVTAEHAPDALLEGEADAGLLRLPVDTALLHAIPLYTETTVVVVPKDHLVTAADEVNCADLAEDVLLHPLDDTLDWERPPGEPAFERPATTGDAIDLVAAGIGLLVVPQSLARLHHRKDLTYRAVTDAPTSQVALSWPKDSANEQVEDLIGIVRGRTVNSTRGRAREKNDTKASTGRASAAGKSRTDKAGGRSAGRGTGGGPTGRTANRGAKPGAARRGKPRRRS
;
A
#
# COMPACT_ATOMS: atom_id res chain seq x y z
N MET A 1 -6.28 38.38 22.14
CA MET A 1 -6.84 37.20 21.44
C MET A 1 -5.68 36.44 20.83
N THR A 2 -5.46 35.17 21.20
CA THR A 2 -4.47 34.32 20.53
C THR A 2 -5.08 33.76 19.26
N GLY A 3 -4.61 34.22 18.10
CA GLY A 3 -4.95 33.55 16.84
C GLY A 3 -4.39 32.13 16.88
N ALA A 4 -5.25 31.13 16.79
CA ALA A 4 -4.80 29.76 16.62
C ALA A 4 -4.13 29.67 15.24
N ALA A 5 -2.86 29.25 15.20
CA ALA A 5 -2.18 29.00 13.94
C ALA A 5 -2.98 27.95 13.16
N VAL A 6 -3.34 28.26 11.91
CA VAL A 6 -3.91 27.28 11.00
C VAL A 6 -2.82 26.24 10.72
N PRO A 7 -3.06 24.94 10.93
CA PRO A 7 -2.06 23.92 10.60
C PRO A 7 -1.82 23.93 9.09
N PRO A 8 -0.61 23.57 8.62
CA PRO A 8 -0.33 23.50 7.19
C PRO A 8 -1.30 22.52 6.50
N PRO A 9 -1.71 22.79 5.25
CA PRO A 9 -2.52 21.88 4.48
C PRO A 9 -1.78 20.56 4.26
N PHE A 10 -2.49 19.45 4.37
CA PHE A 10 -1.99 18.12 4.00
C PHE A 10 -2.21 17.90 2.50
N ARG A 11 -1.15 17.54 1.78
CA ARG A 11 -1.20 17.28 0.33
C ARG A 11 -1.21 15.78 0.05
N LEU A 12 -2.26 15.34 -0.63
CA LEU A 12 -2.40 13.95 -1.08
C LEU A 12 -2.31 13.92 -2.62
N ALA A 13 -1.15 13.50 -3.12
CA ALA A 13 -0.94 13.24 -4.54
C ALA A 13 -1.79 12.04 -5.00
N TYR A 14 -2.20 12.00 -6.26
CA TYR A 14 -2.83 10.80 -6.84
C TYR A 14 -2.60 10.68 -8.35
N VAL A 15 -2.28 9.45 -8.79
CA VAL A 15 -2.05 9.11 -10.21
C VAL A 15 -3.36 8.99 -11.00
N PRO A 16 -3.36 9.04 -12.34
CA PRO A 16 -4.57 8.95 -13.14
C PRO A 16 -5.36 7.67 -12.87
N GLY A 17 -6.67 7.78 -12.71
CA GLY A 17 -7.57 6.67 -12.37
C GLY A 17 -7.64 6.31 -10.88
N ALA A 18 -6.68 6.75 -10.04
CA ALA A 18 -6.79 6.57 -8.59
C ALA A 18 -7.95 7.41 -8.01
N THR A 19 -8.67 6.87 -7.03
CA THR A 19 -9.95 7.45 -6.53
C THR A 19 -9.88 7.94 -5.08
N PRO A 20 -9.26 9.10 -4.79
CA PRO A 20 -9.10 9.61 -3.42
C PRO A 20 -10.40 9.93 -2.68
N GLY A 21 -11.51 10.14 -3.40
CA GLY A 21 -12.77 10.70 -2.87
C GLY A 21 -13.32 10.03 -1.59
N LYS A 22 -13.20 8.70 -1.47
CA LYS A 22 -13.61 7.94 -0.27
C LYS A 22 -12.84 8.38 0.97
N TRP A 23 -11.52 8.44 0.87
CA TRP A 23 -10.64 8.79 1.99
C TRP A 23 -10.61 10.29 2.22
N ALA A 24 -10.67 11.09 1.16
CA ALA A 24 -10.77 12.55 1.26
C ALA A 24 -12.04 13.04 1.96
N ARG A 25 -13.16 12.32 1.80
CA ARG A 25 -14.38 12.54 2.59
C ARG A 25 -14.13 12.22 4.07
N LEU A 26 -13.64 11.02 4.37
CA LEU A 26 -13.36 10.57 5.74
C LEU A 26 -12.31 11.43 6.45
N TRP A 27 -11.40 12.06 5.71
CA TRP A 27 -10.46 13.06 6.21
C TRP A 27 -11.18 14.30 6.72
N ARG A 28 -11.96 14.96 5.86
CA ARG A 28 -12.69 16.20 6.21
C ARG A 28 -13.70 15.98 7.35
N GLU A 29 -14.25 14.78 7.47
CA GLU A 29 -15.12 14.37 8.59
C GLU A 29 -14.37 14.19 9.94
N ARG A 30 -13.04 13.98 9.94
CA ARG A 30 -12.23 13.68 11.14
C ARG A 30 -11.26 14.79 11.54
N LEU A 31 -10.65 15.43 10.55
CA LEU A 31 -9.66 16.50 10.71
C LEU A 31 -10.16 17.80 10.07
N PRO A 32 -11.35 18.33 10.45
CA PRO A 32 -11.94 19.52 9.82
C PRO A 32 -11.15 20.82 10.05
N ARG A 33 -10.01 20.77 10.74
CA ARG A 33 -9.06 21.88 10.92
C ARG A 33 -7.81 21.77 10.05
N VAL A 34 -7.56 20.61 9.44
CA VAL A 34 -6.42 20.39 8.53
C VAL A 34 -6.99 20.30 7.12
N GLU A 35 -6.73 21.32 6.32
CA GLU A 35 -7.08 21.34 4.91
C GLU A 35 -6.46 20.13 4.20
N LEU A 36 -7.24 19.49 3.32
CA LEU A 36 -6.77 18.42 2.46
C LEU A 36 -6.78 18.91 1.02
N VAL A 37 -5.59 19.10 0.47
CA VAL A 37 -5.37 19.35 -0.95
C VAL A 37 -5.26 17.98 -1.64
N LEU A 38 -5.88 17.86 -2.81
CA LEU A 38 -5.85 16.66 -3.64
C LEU A 38 -5.16 17.03 -4.95
N ASP A 39 -3.91 16.59 -5.12
CA ASP A 39 -3.04 17.01 -6.21
C ASP A 39 -2.95 15.89 -7.27
N PRO A 40 -3.62 16.01 -8.43
CA PRO A 40 -3.47 15.05 -9.52
C PRO A 40 -2.08 15.21 -10.15
N VAL A 41 -1.33 14.11 -10.22
CA VAL A 41 0.04 14.05 -10.76
C VAL A 41 0.15 12.98 -11.85
N THR A 42 1.16 13.05 -12.72
CA THR A 42 1.47 11.96 -13.66
C THR A 42 1.96 10.74 -12.88
N ALA A 43 1.85 9.54 -13.47
CA ALA A 43 2.40 8.32 -12.85
C ALA A 43 3.93 8.39 -12.69
N GLU A 44 4.60 9.06 -13.62
CA GLU A 44 6.05 9.32 -13.65
C GLU A 44 6.51 10.25 -12.52
N HIS A 45 5.83 11.39 -12.30
CA HIS A 45 6.22 12.40 -11.29
C HIS A 45 5.80 12.01 -9.87
N ALA A 46 4.84 11.09 -9.71
CA ALA A 46 4.25 10.76 -8.41
C ALA A 46 5.22 10.26 -7.33
N PRO A 47 6.31 9.52 -7.62
CA PRO A 47 7.33 9.19 -6.61
C PRO A 47 8.13 10.41 -6.17
N ASP A 48 8.59 11.22 -7.12
CA ASP A 48 9.49 12.35 -6.85
C ASP A 48 8.75 13.48 -6.11
N ALA A 49 7.48 13.73 -6.43
CA ALA A 49 6.60 14.63 -5.66
C ALA A 49 6.53 14.28 -4.16
N LEU A 50 6.71 13.00 -3.78
CA LEU A 50 6.80 12.58 -2.37
C LEU A 50 8.20 12.78 -1.79
N LEU A 51 9.24 12.50 -2.57
CA LEU A 51 10.64 12.56 -2.13
C LEU A 51 11.14 14.00 -1.98
N GLU A 52 10.70 14.91 -2.85
CA GLU A 52 11.00 16.35 -2.80
C GLU A 52 10.10 17.11 -1.81
N GLY A 53 9.06 16.46 -1.28
CA GLY A 53 8.14 17.03 -0.30
C GLY A 53 7.07 17.96 -0.89
N GLU A 54 6.78 17.85 -2.20
CA GLU A 54 5.64 18.51 -2.82
C GLU A 54 4.30 17.96 -2.29
N ALA A 55 4.26 16.66 -1.92
CA ALA A 55 3.12 16.01 -1.30
C ALA A 55 3.51 15.17 -0.07
N ASP A 56 2.64 15.14 0.95
CA ASP A 56 2.89 14.43 2.22
C ASP A 56 2.70 12.92 2.10
N ALA A 57 1.78 12.50 1.22
CA ALA A 57 1.50 11.12 0.87
C ALA A 57 0.88 11.06 -0.54
N GLY A 58 0.85 9.88 -1.16
CA GLY A 58 0.33 9.70 -2.51
C GLY A 58 -0.46 8.40 -2.69
N LEU A 59 -1.45 8.44 -3.58
CA LEU A 59 -2.09 7.24 -4.15
C LEU A 59 -1.36 6.86 -5.43
N LEU A 60 -0.41 5.94 -5.32
CA LEU A 60 0.48 5.49 -6.40
C LEU A 60 0.10 4.06 -6.83
N ARG A 61 0.53 3.66 -8.03
CA ARG A 61 0.56 2.24 -8.42
C ARG A 61 1.86 1.59 -7.96
N LEU A 62 1.81 0.28 -7.71
CA LEU A 62 2.98 -0.55 -7.47
C LEU A 62 3.51 -1.12 -8.79
N PRO A 63 4.83 -1.38 -8.90
CA PRO A 63 5.86 -1.20 -7.87
C PRO A 63 6.23 0.28 -7.61
N VAL A 64 6.69 0.55 -6.39
CA VAL A 64 7.39 1.80 -6.02
C VAL A 64 8.72 1.43 -5.35
N ASP A 65 9.68 2.35 -5.30
CA ASP A 65 10.95 2.05 -4.62
C ASP A 65 10.77 1.92 -3.09
N THR A 66 10.67 0.67 -2.64
CA THR A 66 10.57 0.31 -1.22
C THR A 66 11.88 0.53 -0.44
N ALA A 67 12.96 1.01 -1.06
CA ALA A 67 14.12 1.55 -0.36
C ALA A 67 13.85 2.96 0.20
N LEU A 68 13.12 3.81 -0.54
CA LEU A 68 12.86 5.21 -0.20
C LEU A 68 11.45 5.45 0.37
N LEU A 69 10.45 4.75 -0.16
CA LEU A 69 9.05 4.91 0.22
C LEU A 69 8.56 3.76 1.11
N HIS A 70 7.63 4.08 2.00
CA HIS A 70 6.67 3.12 2.53
C HIS A 70 5.46 3.01 1.60
N ALA A 71 4.82 1.84 1.57
CA ALA A 71 3.59 1.60 0.82
C ALA A 71 2.62 0.68 1.59
N ILE A 72 1.32 0.96 1.51
CA ILE A 72 0.23 0.08 1.96
C ILE A 72 -0.67 -0.19 0.75
N PRO A 73 -0.73 -1.42 0.22
CA PRO A 73 -1.71 -1.81 -0.80
C PRO A 73 -3.15 -1.52 -0.35
N LEU A 74 -3.96 -0.93 -1.23
CA LEU A 74 -5.35 -0.52 -0.96
C LEU A 74 -6.36 -1.33 -1.76
N TYR A 75 -6.10 -1.52 -3.05
CA TYR A 75 -6.90 -2.35 -3.96
C TYR A 75 -6.10 -2.77 -5.19
N THR A 76 -6.41 -3.94 -5.74
CA THR A 76 -5.97 -4.36 -7.07
C THR A 76 -7.01 -3.93 -8.10
N GLU A 77 -6.56 -3.48 -9.27
CA GLU A 77 -7.41 -3.04 -10.37
C GLU A 77 -7.63 -4.18 -11.36
N THR A 78 -8.87 -4.38 -11.81
CA THR A 78 -9.17 -5.33 -12.92
C THR A 78 -8.55 -4.80 -14.21
N THR A 79 -7.77 -5.64 -14.89
CA THR A 79 -7.22 -5.33 -16.21
C THR A 79 -8.26 -5.57 -17.30
N VAL A 80 -8.38 -4.65 -18.25
CA VAL A 80 -9.37 -4.68 -19.33
C VAL A 80 -8.73 -4.30 -20.66
N VAL A 81 -9.19 -4.91 -21.75
CA VAL A 81 -8.92 -4.44 -23.11
C VAL A 81 -9.99 -3.41 -23.49
N VAL A 82 -9.57 -2.26 -24.01
CA VAL A 82 -10.41 -1.19 -24.54
C VAL A 82 -10.44 -1.30 -26.06
N VAL A 83 -11.65 -1.30 -26.62
CA VAL A 83 -11.92 -1.65 -28.03
C VAL A 83 -13.06 -0.81 -28.62
N PRO A 84 -13.13 -0.64 -29.96
CA PRO A 84 -14.34 -0.18 -30.64
C PRO A 84 -15.56 -1.05 -30.32
N LYS A 85 -16.76 -0.45 -30.27
CA LYS A 85 -18.01 -1.16 -29.91
C LYS A 85 -18.46 -2.25 -30.88
N ASP A 86 -17.90 -2.26 -32.08
CA ASP A 86 -18.10 -3.22 -33.16
C ASP A 86 -16.95 -4.26 -33.26
N HIS A 87 -15.95 -4.20 -32.36
CA HIS A 87 -14.85 -5.17 -32.37
C HIS A 87 -15.29 -6.59 -32.00
N LEU A 88 -14.66 -7.61 -32.60
CA LEU A 88 -15.08 -9.00 -32.46
C LEU A 88 -15.11 -9.48 -30.99
N VAL A 89 -14.14 -9.06 -30.18
CA VAL A 89 -14.05 -9.41 -28.75
C VAL A 89 -15.24 -8.94 -27.92
N THR A 90 -16.06 -8.01 -28.43
CA THR A 90 -17.27 -7.55 -27.74
C THR A 90 -18.36 -8.62 -27.67
N ALA A 91 -18.25 -9.70 -28.45
CA ALA A 91 -19.17 -10.84 -28.45
C ALA A 91 -19.05 -11.76 -27.21
N ALA A 92 -17.97 -11.62 -26.41
CA ALA A 92 -17.81 -12.24 -25.10
C ALA A 92 -17.88 -11.19 -23.98
N ASP A 93 -18.14 -11.59 -22.74
CA ASP A 93 -18.11 -10.69 -21.56
C ASP A 93 -16.68 -10.49 -21.00
N GLU A 94 -15.83 -11.50 -21.16
CA GLU A 94 -14.42 -11.54 -20.75
C GLU A 94 -13.60 -12.24 -21.85
N VAL A 95 -12.29 -11.96 -21.90
CA VAL A 95 -11.33 -12.54 -22.86
C VAL A 95 -10.03 -12.97 -22.15
N ASN A 96 -9.14 -13.62 -22.90
CA ASN A 96 -7.77 -13.94 -22.50
C ASN A 96 -6.74 -13.34 -23.48
N CYS A 97 -5.46 -13.40 -23.15
CA CYS A 97 -4.38 -12.80 -23.94
C CYS A 97 -4.17 -13.47 -25.31
N ALA A 98 -4.60 -14.71 -25.51
CA ALA A 98 -4.57 -15.37 -26.82
C ALA A 98 -5.71 -14.92 -27.74
N ASP A 99 -6.85 -14.47 -27.19
CA ASP A 99 -7.95 -13.87 -27.98
C ASP A 99 -7.55 -12.53 -28.62
N LEU A 100 -6.46 -11.92 -28.14
CA LEU A 100 -5.88 -10.66 -28.62
C LEU A 100 -4.61 -10.89 -29.47
N ALA A 101 -4.23 -12.15 -29.76
CA ALA A 101 -2.92 -12.47 -30.33
C ALA A 101 -2.74 -12.07 -31.81
N GLU A 102 -3.84 -11.81 -32.52
CA GLU A 102 -3.86 -11.35 -33.93
C GLU A 102 -4.20 -9.85 -34.05
N ASP A 103 -4.47 -9.16 -32.94
CA ASP A 103 -4.78 -7.73 -32.88
C ASP A 103 -3.50 -6.89 -32.71
N VAL A 104 -3.48 -5.68 -33.28
CA VAL A 104 -2.43 -4.68 -32.97
C VAL A 104 -2.67 -4.11 -31.58
N LEU A 105 -1.72 -4.28 -30.65
CA LEU A 105 -1.77 -3.65 -29.34
C LEU A 105 -0.93 -2.37 -29.26
N LEU A 106 -1.56 -1.33 -28.73
CA LEU A 106 -0.95 -0.07 -28.34
C LEU A 106 -0.35 -0.20 -26.94
N HIS A 107 0.92 0.18 -26.77
CA HIS A 107 1.64 0.15 -25.50
C HIS A 107 2.22 1.55 -25.23
N PRO A 108 1.50 2.44 -24.52
CA PRO A 108 1.92 3.82 -24.32
C PRO A 108 3.15 3.92 -23.43
N LEU A 109 3.83 5.08 -23.41
CA LEU A 109 5.02 5.28 -22.55
C LEU A 109 4.69 5.28 -21.05
N ASP A 110 3.45 5.64 -20.68
CA ASP A 110 2.93 5.69 -19.30
C ASP A 110 2.21 4.40 -18.84
N ASP A 111 2.45 3.26 -19.50
CA ASP A 111 1.78 1.99 -19.17
C ASP A 111 1.99 1.59 -17.69
N THR A 112 0.95 0.99 -17.13
CA THR A 112 0.78 0.69 -15.70
C THR A 112 0.65 -0.81 -15.40
N LEU A 113 0.94 -1.65 -16.41
CA LEU A 113 0.91 -3.10 -16.37
C LEU A 113 2.33 -3.68 -16.55
N ASP A 114 2.73 -4.54 -15.60
CA ASP A 114 4.05 -5.19 -15.58
C ASP A 114 4.05 -6.42 -16.51
N TRP A 115 4.24 -6.19 -17.81
CA TRP A 115 4.26 -7.23 -18.83
C TRP A 115 5.67 -7.82 -19.05
N GLU A 116 5.83 -9.14 -18.91
CA GLU A 116 6.99 -9.83 -19.49
C GLU A 116 7.01 -9.72 -21.03
N ARG A 117 5.80 -9.72 -21.63
CA ARG A 117 5.53 -9.44 -23.04
C ARG A 117 4.04 -9.11 -23.20
N PRO A 118 3.66 -7.97 -23.79
CA PRO A 118 2.27 -7.72 -24.19
C PRO A 118 1.81 -8.75 -25.25
N PRO A 119 0.52 -9.15 -25.26
CA PRO A 119 -0.05 -9.94 -26.35
C PRO A 119 -0.24 -9.11 -27.64
N GLY A 120 -0.67 -9.78 -28.71
CA GLY A 120 -0.92 -9.16 -30.01
C GLY A 120 0.35 -8.78 -30.79
N GLU A 121 0.14 -8.09 -31.91
CA GLU A 121 1.20 -7.47 -32.68
C GLU A 121 1.55 -6.09 -32.09
N PRO A 122 2.84 -5.76 -31.89
CA PRO A 122 3.21 -4.45 -31.35
C PRO A 122 2.99 -3.36 -32.40
N ALA A 123 2.28 -2.28 -32.01
CA ALA A 123 2.16 -1.09 -32.83
C ALA A 123 3.53 -0.49 -33.22
N PHE A 124 3.63 0.07 -34.43
CA PHE A 124 4.88 0.61 -34.99
C PHE A 124 5.50 1.74 -34.16
N GLU A 125 4.67 2.55 -33.50
CA GLU A 125 5.07 3.64 -32.62
C GLU A 125 4.31 3.54 -31.29
N ARG A 126 4.98 3.88 -30.18
CA ARG A 126 4.38 3.89 -28.85
C ARG A 126 3.75 5.27 -28.57
N PRO A 127 2.45 5.36 -28.24
CA PRO A 127 1.82 6.63 -27.88
C PRO A 127 2.46 7.25 -26.64
N ALA A 128 2.54 8.58 -26.57
CA ALA A 128 3.17 9.27 -25.45
C ALA A 128 2.42 9.02 -24.12
N THR A 129 1.09 9.03 -24.16
CA THR A 129 0.23 8.75 -23.00
C THR A 129 -0.85 7.72 -23.29
N THR A 130 -1.44 7.18 -22.23
CA THR A 130 -2.64 6.35 -22.26
C THR A 130 -3.83 7.10 -22.89
N GLY A 131 -3.88 8.43 -22.77
CA GLY A 131 -4.87 9.26 -23.44
C GLY A 131 -4.73 9.23 -24.96
N ASP A 132 -3.51 9.42 -25.47
CA ASP A 132 -3.21 9.35 -26.91
C ASP A 132 -3.50 7.95 -27.46
N ALA A 133 -3.16 6.90 -26.69
CA ALA A 133 -3.47 5.52 -27.06
C ALA A 133 -4.99 5.28 -27.19
N ILE A 134 -5.81 5.80 -26.27
CA ILE A 134 -7.28 5.69 -26.35
C ILE A 134 -7.84 6.35 -27.62
N ASP A 135 -7.30 7.48 -28.05
CA ASP A 135 -7.75 8.15 -29.26
C ASP A 135 -7.34 7.38 -30.54
N LEU A 136 -6.21 6.67 -30.51
CA LEU A 136 -5.81 5.73 -31.58
C LEU A 136 -6.70 4.46 -31.60
N VAL A 137 -7.13 3.93 -30.45
CA VAL A 137 -8.15 2.85 -30.40
C VAL A 137 -9.45 3.31 -31.07
N ALA A 138 -9.89 4.54 -30.79
CA ALA A 138 -11.11 5.09 -31.38
C ALA A 138 -10.95 5.43 -32.88
N ALA A 139 -9.72 5.59 -33.37
CA ALA A 139 -9.42 5.66 -34.80
C ALA A 139 -9.34 4.28 -35.48
N GLY A 140 -9.47 3.18 -34.73
CA GLY A 140 -9.40 1.80 -35.24
C GLY A 140 -7.98 1.33 -35.57
N ILE A 141 -6.95 1.95 -34.99
CA ILE A 141 -5.53 1.68 -35.30
C ILE A 141 -4.99 0.46 -34.52
N GLY A 142 -5.62 0.11 -33.40
CA GLY A 142 -5.29 -1.03 -32.56
C GLY A 142 -6.17 -1.06 -31.31
N LEU A 143 -5.88 -1.97 -30.39
CA LEU A 143 -6.54 -2.07 -29.08
C LEU A 143 -5.57 -1.65 -27.96
N LEU A 144 -6.09 -1.42 -26.75
CA LEU A 144 -5.28 -1.01 -25.59
C LEU A 144 -5.67 -1.80 -24.35
N VAL A 145 -4.71 -2.45 -23.68
CA VAL A 145 -4.96 -3.16 -22.41
C VAL A 145 -4.48 -2.29 -21.24
N VAL A 146 -5.38 -1.99 -20.31
CA VAL A 146 -5.14 -1.06 -19.17
C VAL A 146 -5.95 -1.47 -17.94
N PRO A 147 -5.61 -0.97 -16.74
CA PRO A 147 -6.51 -0.97 -15.58
C PRO A 147 -7.87 -0.34 -15.91
N GLN A 148 -8.96 -0.95 -15.42
CA GLN A 148 -10.33 -0.50 -15.63
C GLN A 148 -10.59 0.95 -15.15
N SER A 149 -9.78 1.48 -14.23
CA SER A 149 -9.85 2.88 -13.81
C SER A 149 -9.41 3.86 -14.90
N LEU A 150 -8.38 3.53 -15.69
CA LEU A 150 -7.94 4.32 -16.85
C LEU A 150 -8.95 4.21 -17.99
N ALA A 151 -9.45 3.01 -18.28
CA ALA A 151 -10.54 2.81 -19.25
C ALA A 151 -11.83 3.59 -18.91
N ARG A 152 -12.09 3.84 -17.61
CA ARG A 152 -13.18 4.71 -17.14
C ARG A 152 -12.83 6.20 -17.18
N LEU A 153 -11.58 6.56 -16.90
CA LEU A 153 -11.10 7.96 -16.95
C LEU A 153 -11.21 8.53 -18.38
N HIS A 154 -10.80 7.73 -19.38
CA HIS A 154 -10.83 8.10 -20.79
C HIS A 154 -12.08 7.56 -21.52
N HIS A 155 -13.18 7.31 -20.81
CA HIS A 155 -14.39 6.74 -21.39
C HIS A 155 -15.03 7.66 -22.45
N ARG A 156 -15.21 7.13 -23.67
CA ARG A 156 -15.86 7.77 -24.83
C ARG A 156 -16.94 6.87 -25.44
N LYS A 157 -17.90 7.47 -26.17
CA LYS A 157 -19.19 6.83 -26.53
C LYS A 157 -19.10 5.71 -27.56
N ASP A 158 -18.03 5.71 -28.33
CA ASP A 158 -17.66 4.80 -29.42
C ASP A 158 -16.87 3.57 -28.93
N LEU A 159 -16.19 3.68 -27.78
CA LEU A 159 -15.42 2.60 -27.18
C LEU A 159 -16.19 1.81 -26.11
N THR A 160 -15.74 0.59 -25.86
CA THR A 160 -16.16 -0.27 -24.74
C THR A 160 -14.92 -0.99 -24.19
N TYR A 161 -15.08 -1.76 -23.11
CA TYR A 161 -14.01 -2.63 -22.60
C TYR A 161 -14.52 -4.04 -22.26
N ARG A 162 -13.58 -5.00 -22.15
CA ARG A 162 -13.78 -6.38 -21.67
C ARG A 162 -12.67 -6.76 -20.70
N ALA A 163 -12.95 -7.58 -19.70
CA ALA A 163 -11.92 -8.03 -18.76
C ALA A 163 -10.94 -8.99 -19.44
N VAL A 164 -9.64 -8.87 -19.15
CA VAL A 164 -8.62 -9.81 -19.61
C VAL A 164 -8.22 -10.69 -18.43
N THR A 165 -8.51 -11.98 -18.52
CA THR A 165 -8.55 -12.91 -17.38
C THR A 165 -7.18 -13.42 -16.92
N ASP A 166 -6.18 -13.36 -17.79
CA ASP A 166 -4.81 -13.86 -17.62
C ASP A 166 -3.73 -12.76 -17.75
N ALA A 167 -4.13 -11.49 -17.90
CA ALA A 167 -3.22 -10.35 -17.96
C ALA A 167 -2.64 -9.98 -16.57
N PRO A 168 -1.47 -9.31 -16.52
CA PRO A 168 -0.97 -8.68 -15.29
C PRO A 168 -2.00 -7.72 -14.67
N THR A 169 -2.05 -7.65 -13.35
CA THR A 169 -2.95 -6.75 -12.61
C THR A 169 -2.18 -5.59 -11.99
N SER A 170 -2.67 -4.36 -12.14
CA SER A 170 -2.09 -3.21 -11.43
C SER A 170 -2.64 -3.10 -10.00
N GLN A 171 -1.85 -2.60 -9.05
CA GLN A 171 -2.24 -2.46 -7.65
C GLN A 171 -1.98 -1.04 -7.13
N VAL A 172 -3.02 -0.40 -6.59
CA VAL A 172 -2.93 0.95 -6.01
C VAL A 172 -2.62 0.87 -4.52
N ALA A 173 -1.66 1.67 -4.07
CA ALA A 173 -1.18 1.76 -2.70
C ALA A 173 -1.25 3.21 -2.18
N LEU A 174 -1.36 3.36 -0.85
CA LEU A 174 -0.99 4.60 -0.17
C LEU A 174 0.52 4.55 0.07
N SER A 175 1.26 5.50 -0.50
CA SER A 175 2.72 5.60 -0.38
C SER A 175 3.14 6.93 0.25
N TRP A 176 4.26 6.94 0.97
CA TRP A 176 4.84 8.13 1.61
C TRP A 176 6.34 7.92 1.91
N PRO A 177 7.16 8.98 2.10
CA PRO A 177 8.59 8.84 2.40
C PRO A 177 8.85 8.13 3.73
N LYS A 178 9.86 7.26 3.79
CA LYS A 178 10.20 6.52 5.02
C LYS A 178 10.57 7.43 6.20
N ASP A 179 11.33 8.48 5.93
CA ASP A 179 11.82 9.40 6.95
C ASP A 179 10.79 10.50 7.30
N SER A 180 9.54 10.38 6.83
CA SER A 180 8.46 11.31 7.13
C SER A 180 8.05 11.24 8.60
N ALA A 181 8.33 12.33 9.33
CA ALA A 181 7.88 12.55 10.71
C ALA A 181 6.48 13.19 10.80
N ASN A 182 5.72 13.25 9.70
CA ASN A 182 4.43 13.96 9.65
C ASN A 182 3.31 13.13 10.31
N GLU A 183 2.83 13.56 11.49
CA GLU A 183 1.78 12.85 12.25
C GLU A 183 0.46 12.72 11.46
N GLN A 184 0.16 13.65 10.56
CA GLN A 184 -1.00 13.62 9.66
C GLN A 184 -1.01 12.38 8.73
N VAL A 185 0.16 11.82 8.40
CA VAL A 185 0.25 10.59 7.61
C VAL A 185 -0.29 9.39 8.39
N GLU A 186 -0.06 9.30 9.71
CA GLU A 186 -0.61 8.22 10.54
C GLU A 186 -2.15 8.30 10.67
N ASP A 187 -2.72 9.51 10.67
CA ASP A 187 -4.17 9.69 10.59
C ASP A 187 -4.74 9.24 9.23
N LEU A 188 -4.05 9.53 8.11
CA LEU A 188 -4.44 9.02 6.79
C LEU A 188 -4.33 7.49 6.73
N ILE A 189 -3.25 6.91 7.26
CA ILE A 189 -3.09 5.45 7.46
C ILE A 189 -4.24 4.89 8.30
N GLY A 190 -4.76 5.66 9.27
CA GLY A 190 -5.96 5.30 10.04
C GLY A 190 -7.26 5.37 9.26
N ILE A 191 -7.40 6.34 8.37
CA ILE A 191 -8.55 6.47 7.47
C ILE A 191 -8.56 5.34 6.44
N VAL A 192 -7.43 5.05 5.77
CA VAL A 192 -7.40 3.99 4.74
C VAL A 192 -7.58 2.59 5.32
N ARG A 193 -6.99 2.31 6.49
CA ARG A 193 -7.18 1.03 7.22
C ARG A 193 -8.53 0.94 7.96
N GLY A 194 -9.42 1.91 7.80
CA GLY A 194 -10.75 1.89 8.42
C GLY A 194 -10.76 1.95 9.97
N ARG A 195 -9.65 2.37 10.62
CA ARG A 195 -9.64 2.61 12.08
C ARG A 195 -10.77 3.60 12.40
N THR A 196 -11.72 3.23 13.24
CA THR A 196 -12.81 4.14 13.65
C THR A 196 -12.28 5.20 14.62
N VAL A 197 -12.93 6.36 14.68
CA VAL A 197 -12.54 7.50 15.55
C VAL A 197 -12.51 7.11 17.04
N ASN A 198 -13.21 6.03 17.41
CA ASN A 198 -13.26 5.51 18.78
C ASN A 198 -12.10 4.55 19.12
N SER A 199 -11.14 4.33 18.21
CA SER A 199 -10.00 3.43 18.43
C SER A 199 -9.10 3.94 19.57
N THR A 200 -8.88 3.09 20.59
CA THR A 200 -8.45 3.50 21.93
C THR A 200 -6.99 3.97 22.06
N ARG A 201 -6.21 4.03 20.97
CA ARG A 201 -4.82 4.54 21.00
C ARG A 201 -4.74 6.07 21.07
N GLY A 202 -5.65 6.81 20.43
CA GLY A 202 -5.63 8.29 20.46
C GLY A 202 -5.79 8.85 21.88
N ARG A 203 -6.84 8.40 22.59
CA ARG A 203 -7.14 8.78 23.98
C ARG A 203 -6.09 8.34 25.02
N ALA A 204 -5.02 7.65 24.62
CA ALA A 204 -3.89 7.34 25.49
C ALA A 204 -2.86 8.49 25.56
N ARG A 205 -2.67 9.25 24.47
CA ARG A 205 -1.72 10.38 24.41
C ARG A 205 -2.25 11.56 25.22
N GLU A 206 -3.48 12.01 24.95
CA GLU A 206 -4.19 13.06 25.70
C GLU A 206 -4.20 12.80 27.23
N LYS A 207 -4.42 11.55 27.65
CA LYS A 207 -4.46 11.16 29.07
C LYS A 207 -3.09 11.17 29.75
N ASN A 208 -2.00 10.99 29.00
CA ASN A 208 -0.65 11.13 29.55
C ASN A 208 -0.26 12.60 29.68
N ASP A 209 -0.51 13.44 28.67
CA ASP A 209 -0.17 14.87 28.71
C ASP A 209 -0.97 15.62 29.80
N THR A 210 -2.24 15.25 30.00
CA THR A 210 -3.06 15.76 31.11
C THR A 210 -2.55 15.30 32.49
N LYS A 211 -1.92 14.12 32.59
CA LYS A 211 -1.30 13.65 33.85
C LYS A 211 0.07 14.26 34.12
N ALA A 212 0.86 14.53 33.09
CA ALA A 212 2.20 15.11 33.23
C ALA A 212 2.14 16.57 33.72
N SER A 213 1.13 17.33 33.29
CA SER A 213 0.94 18.74 33.65
C SER A 213 0.42 18.97 35.08
N THR A 214 -0.40 18.07 35.63
CA THR A 214 -0.99 18.22 36.98
C THR A 214 -0.06 17.83 38.14
N GLY A 215 1.09 17.20 37.86
CA GLY A 215 1.93 16.56 38.89
C GLY A 215 2.96 17.45 39.62
N ARG A 216 3.09 18.74 39.30
CA ARG A 216 4.31 19.52 39.63
C ARG A 216 4.10 20.74 40.55
N ALA A 217 3.23 20.63 41.57
CA ALA A 217 2.84 21.78 42.41
C ALA A 217 2.62 21.53 43.92
N SER A 218 3.37 20.63 44.60
CA SER A 218 3.57 20.71 46.06
C SER A 218 4.62 19.73 46.62
N ALA A 219 5.76 20.24 47.12
CA ALA A 219 6.59 19.64 48.19
C ALA A 219 7.93 20.41 48.35
N ALA A 220 7.92 21.52 49.10
CA ALA A 220 9.15 22.24 49.45
C ALA A 220 9.39 22.21 50.97
N GLY A 221 10.52 21.62 51.38
CA GLY A 221 11.16 21.89 52.66
C GLY A 221 10.66 21.12 53.90
N LYS A 222 11.38 20.05 54.25
CA LYS A 222 12.10 20.02 55.55
C LYS A 222 13.25 19.02 55.53
N SER A 223 14.31 19.36 56.26
CA SER A 223 15.51 18.55 56.47
C SER A 223 15.64 18.20 57.95
N ARG A 224 16.09 16.98 58.26
CA ARG A 224 17.15 16.73 59.26
C ARG A 224 17.66 15.29 59.26
N THR A 225 18.86 15.17 59.81
CA THR A 225 19.64 13.97 60.20
C THR A 225 18.88 13.08 61.22
N ASP A 226 19.31 11.87 61.60
CA ASP A 226 20.69 11.40 61.82
C ASP A 226 20.81 9.85 61.97
N LYS A 227 22.05 9.32 61.83
CA LYS A 227 22.57 7.95 62.21
C LYS A 227 21.85 6.67 61.67
N ALA A 228 22.46 5.56 61.27
CA ALA A 228 23.77 4.88 61.46
C ALA A 228 23.83 3.80 62.57
N GLY A 229 24.09 2.54 62.19
CA GLY A 229 24.46 1.42 63.10
C GLY A 229 23.92 0.03 62.68
N GLY A 230 24.76 -1.01 62.71
CA GLY A 230 24.37 -2.43 62.50
C GLY A 230 25.38 -3.26 61.70
N ARG A 231 25.76 -4.45 62.17
CA ARG A 231 26.82 -5.32 61.58
C ARG A 231 26.47 -6.81 61.73
N SER A 232 27.18 -7.66 60.97
CA SER A 232 27.14 -9.15 60.94
C SER A 232 25.81 -9.79 60.50
N ALA A 233 25.72 -10.77 59.60
CA ALA A 233 26.57 -11.93 59.21
C ALA A 233 26.27 -13.22 60.01
N GLY A 234 25.78 -14.23 59.29
CA GLY A 234 25.57 -15.62 59.75
C GLY A 234 25.83 -16.59 58.60
N ARG A 235 26.35 -17.80 58.90
CA ARG A 235 26.94 -18.72 57.92
C ARG A 235 26.58 -20.19 58.24
N GLY A 236 26.08 -20.91 57.24
CA GLY A 236 25.96 -22.38 57.21
C GLY A 236 25.15 -22.79 55.97
N THR A 237 25.55 -23.61 54.98
CA THR A 237 26.45 -24.79 54.81
C THR A 237 25.78 -26.15 55.01
N GLY A 238 25.79 -26.97 53.94
CA GLY A 238 25.31 -28.36 53.90
C GLY A 238 23.92 -28.50 53.25
N GLY A 239 23.68 -29.41 52.30
CA GLY A 239 24.60 -30.32 51.60
C GLY A 239 23.88 -31.13 50.50
N GLY A 240 24.62 -31.75 49.58
CA GLY A 240 24.09 -32.81 48.68
C GLY A 240 24.31 -34.22 49.27
N PRO A 241 24.29 -35.32 48.47
CA PRO A 241 24.25 -35.36 47.00
C PRO A 241 23.48 -36.56 46.35
N THR A 242 23.73 -36.79 45.04
CA THR A 242 23.67 -38.08 44.28
C THR A 242 22.34 -38.69 43.76
N GLY A 243 22.46 -39.37 42.61
CA GLY A 243 21.41 -40.04 41.80
C GLY A 243 21.20 -39.33 40.46
N ARG A 244 21.62 -39.79 39.25
CA ARG A 244 21.83 -41.15 38.69
C ARG A 244 20.54 -42.01 38.81
N THR A 245 19.87 -42.45 37.75
CA THR A 245 20.15 -42.39 36.28
C THR A 245 18.79 -42.28 35.51
N ALA A 246 18.54 -42.55 34.22
CA ALA A 246 19.15 -43.40 33.18
C ALA A 246 19.32 -42.74 31.79
N ASN A 247 18.66 -43.27 30.73
CA ASN A 247 19.35 -43.50 29.44
C ASN A 247 18.38 -43.92 28.29
N ARG A 248 18.73 -43.60 27.02
CA ARG A 248 18.33 -44.18 25.70
C ARG A 248 16.98 -44.95 25.59
N GLY A 249 16.08 -44.72 24.63
CA GLY A 249 16.16 -44.05 23.32
C GLY A 249 16.37 -45.05 22.15
N ALA A 250 15.47 -45.07 21.15
CA ALA A 250 15.63 -45.86 19.91
C ALA A 250 14.74 -45.41 18.72
N LYS A 251 15.34 -45.33 17.52
CA LYS A 251 14.74 -45.78 16.24
C LYS A 251 15.45 -47.10 15.88
N PRO A 252 14.77 -48.09 15.28
CA PRO A 252 14.72 -48.24 13.81
C PRO A 252 13.29 -48.65 13.32
N GLY A 253 12.99 -48.98 12.06
CA GLY A 253 13.82 -49.21 10.86
C GLY A 253 13.01 -49.07 9.54
N ALA A 254 13.43 -49.70 8.44
CA ALA A 254 12.94 -49.38 7.07
C ALA A 254 12.81 -50.60 6.11
N ALA A 255 12.41 -50.30 4.85
CA ALA A 255 12.26 -51.19 3.67
C ALA A 255 10.97 -52.05 3.62
N ARG A 256 10.46 -52.56 2.48
CA ARG A 256 10.87 -52.64 1.04
C ARG A 256 9.68 -52.20 0.14
N ARG A 257 9.84 -51.50 -1.01
CA ARG A 257 10.39 -51.86 -2.35
C ARG A 257 9.46 -52.75 -3.22
N GLY A 258 8.91 -52.18 -4.31
CA GLY A 258 8.29 -52.86 -5.46
C GLY A 258 8.68 -52.17 -6.79
N LYS A 259 8.63 -52.86 -7.94
CA LYS A 259 9.14 -52.36 -9.24
C LYS A 259 8.47 -53.10 -10.44
N PRO A 260 8.86 -52.84 -11.71
CA PRO A 260 8.16 -52.03 -12.71
C PRO A 260 7.33 -52.84 -13.73
N ARG A 261 6.70 -52.18 -14.72
CA ARG A 261 6.36 -52.82 -15.99
C ARG A 261 6.48 -51.88 -17.22
N ARG A 262 7.01 -52.45 -18.30
CA ARG A 262 6.93 -52.01 -19.73
C ARG A 262 5.85 -52.90 -20.38
N ARG A 263 5.29 -52.69 -21.58
CA ARG A 263 5.45 -51.72 -22.68
C ARG A 263 4.18 -51.85 -23.55
N SER A 264 3.86 -50.85 -24.36
CA SER A 264 3.46 -51.04 -25.76
C SER A 264 4.24 -50.01 -26.55
#